data_AF-A0A0P9MVH3-F1
#
_entry.id   AF-A0A0P9MVH3-F1
#
_cell.length_a   1.000
_cell.length_b   1.000
_cell.length_c   1.000
_cell.angle_alpha   90.00
_cell.angle_beta   90.00
_cell.angle_gamma   90.00
#
_symmetry.space_group_name_H-M   'P 1'
#
loop_
_entity.id
_entity.type
_entity.pdbx_description
1 polymer ?
#
loop_
_entity_poly.entity_id
_entity_poly.type
_entity_poly.pdbx_seq_one_letter_code
_entity_poly.pdbx_strand_id
1 'polypeptide(L)'
;CEFVWVLMRVYGFQQSDAADAIRALLDAANVEVNRPAVEAGLLVLDAGGDFADGVIAYEGNWLGGETFVSFDKKAVTLLSVQGQSARLL
;
A
#
# COMPACT_ATOMS: atom_id res chain seq x y z
N CYS A 1 0.16 -8.06 -0.49
CA CYS A 1 0.65 -7.98 -1.88
C CYS A 1 1.86 -8.89 -2.03
N GLU A 2 1.78 -9.89 -2.90
CA GLU A 2 2.76 -10.98 -3.04
C GLU A 2 4.14 -10.47 -3.42
N PHE A 3 4.23 -9.49 -4.32
CA PHE A 3 5.52 -8.95 -4.76
C PHE A 3 6.33 -8.34 -3.60
N VAL A 4 5.73 -7.42 -2.85
CA VAL A 4 6.36 -6.78 -1.68
C VAL A 4 6.69 -7.81 -0.61
N TRP A 5 5.75 -8.72 -0.34
CA TRP A 5 5.96 -9.78 0.66
C TRP A 5 7.13 -10.67 0.29
N VAL A 6 7.26 -11.11 -0.97
CA VAL A 6 8.38 -11.95 -1.41
C VAL A 6 9.71 -11.22 -1.28
N LEU A 7 9.81 -9.96 -1.74
CA LEU A 7 11.05 -9.18 -1.63
C LEU A 7 11.50 -9.02 -0.18
N MET A 8 10.59 -8.66 0.71
CA MET A 8 10.95 -8.40 2.12
C MET A 8 11.12 -9.69 2.92
N ARG A 9 10.22 -10.67 2.77
CA ARG A 9 10.16 -11.85 3.63
C ARG A 9 11.04 -13.00 3.18
N VAL A 10 11.14 -13.23 1.86
CA VAL A 10 11.92 -14.33 1.29
C VAL A 10 13.35 -13.87 0.97
N TYR A 11 13.49 -12.69 0.35
CA TYR A 11 14.80 -12.17 -0.07
C TYR A 11 15.47 -11.24 0.96
N GLY A 12 14.75 -10.80 2.00
CA GLY A 12 15.33 -9.98 3.07
C GLY A 12 15.62 -8.54 2.65
N PHE A 13 15.01 -8.06 1.57
CA PHE A 13 15.18 -6.70 1.11
C PHE A 13 14.55 -5.69 2.07
N GLN A 14 15.11 -4.48 2.10
CA GLN A 14 14.53 -3.39 2.87
C GLN A 14 13.22 -2.92 2.23
N GLN A 15 12.38 -2.28 3.03
CA GLN A 15 11.13 -1.72 2.55
C GLN A 15 11.34 -0.69 1.43
N SER A 16 12.39 0.13 1.53
CA SER A 16 12.80 1.07 0.48
C SER A 16 13.14 0.36 -0.83
N ASP A 17 13.84 -0.77 -0.76
CA ASP A 17 14.20 -1.55 -1.96
C ASP A 17 12.93 -2.09 -2.65
N ALA A 18 11.94 -2.54 -1.87
CA ALA A 18 10.66 -2.98 -2.42
C ALA A 18 9.87 -1.82 -3.05
N ALA A 19 9.87 -0.64 -2.42
CA ALA A 19 9.24 0.56 -2.97
C ALA A 19 9.89 1.00 -4.29
N ASP A 20 11.22 1.00 -4.34
CA ASP A 20 11.98 1.37 -5.54
C ASP A 20 11.79 0.34 -6.67
N ALA A 21 11.69 -0.95 -6.35
CA ALA A 21 11.33 -1.97 -7.33
C ALA A 21 9.94 -1.74 -7.93
N ILE A 22 8.94 -1.34 -7.12
CA ILE A 22 7.61 -0.97 -7.63
C ILE A 22 7.70 0.27 -8.52
N ARG A 23 8.43 1.31 -8.12
CA ARG A 23 8.60 2.52 -8.94
C ARG A 23 9.27 2.20 -10.28
N ALA A 24 10.28 1.33 -10.29
CA ALA A 24 10.91 0.88 -11.52
C ALA A 24 9.93 0.13 -12.45
N LEU A 25 8.99 -0.66 -11.88
CA LEU A 25 7.92 -1.27 -12.65
C LEU A 25 6.91 -0.24 -13.20
N LEU A 26 6.57 0.80 -12.42
CA LEU A 26 5.68 1.88 -12.86
C LEU A 26 6.26 2.72 -14.01
N ASP A 27 7.59 2.78 -14.13
CA ASP A 27 8.30 3.49 -15.19
C ASP A 27 8.49 2.63 -16.46
N ALA A 28 8.22 1.32 -16.40
CA ALA A 28 8.35 0.42 -17.53
C ALA A 28 7.18 0.56 -18.52
N ALA A 29 7.49 0.75 -19.80
CA ALA A 29 6.48 1.00 -20.85
C ALA A 29 5.54 -0.19 -21.13
N ASN A 30 5.87 -1.38 -20.63
CA ASN A 30 5.16 -2.63 -20.86
C ASN A 30 4.44 -3.17 -19.61
N VAL A 31 4.29 -2.34 -18.58
CA VAL A 31 3.62 -2.71 -17.33
C VAL A 31 2.30 -1.94 -17.22
N GLU A 32 1.20 -2.69 -17.13
CA GLU A 32 -0.14 -2.14 -16.91
C GLU A 32 -0.51 -2.21 -15.43
N VAL A 33 -0.97 -1.09 -14.87
CA VAL A 33 -1.30 -0.95 -13.45
C VAL A 33 -2.48 -0.01 -13.25
N ASN A 34 -3.25 -0.24 -12.18
CA ASN A 34 -4.07 0.82 -11.59
C ASN A 34 -3.15 1.81 -10.86
N ARG A 35 -2.66 2.83 -11.56
CA ARG A 35 -1.67 3.78 -11.04
C ARG A 35 -2.10 4.45 -9.72
N PRO A 36 -3.32 5.01 -9.57
CA PRO A 36 -3.79 5.54 -8.29
C PRO A 36 -3.73 4.54 -7.12
N ALA A 37 -4.10 3.28 -7.36
CA ALA A 37 -4.05 2.26 -6.32
C ALA A 37 -2.61 1.92 -5.91
N VAL A 38 -1.70 1.79 -6.89
CA VAL A 38 -0.28 1.55 -6.61
C VAL A 38 0.35 2.74 -5.89
N GLU A 39 0.03 3.97 -6.27
CA GLU A 39 0.51 5.18 -5.59
C GLU A 39 0.03 5.24 -4.14
N ALA A 40 -1.23 4.88 -3.87
CA ALA A 40 -1.74 4.74 -2.50
C ALA A 40 -1.00 3.66 -1.69
N GLY A 41 -0.73 2.51 -2.31
CA GLY A 41 0.09 1.47 -1.71
C GLY A 41 1.52 1.93 -1.40
N LEU A 42 2.16 2.66 -2.32
CA LEU A 42 3.49 3.24 -2.13
C LEU A 42 3.51 4.24 -0.97
N LEU A 43 2.51 5.12 -0.84
CA LEU A 43 2.41 6.06 0.28
C LEU A 43 2.39 5.36 1.65
N VAL A 44 1.65 4.26 1.76
CA VAL A 44 1.62 3.47 3.01
C VAL A 44 2.95 2.73 3.21
N LEU A 45 3.53 2.16 2.16
CA LEU A 45 4.81 1.45 2.22
C LEU A 45 5.94 2.38 2.65
N ASP A 46 6.04 3.57 2.06
CA ASP A 46 7.03 4.61 2.40
C ASP A 46 6.88 5.10 3.85
N ALA A 47 5.65 5.12 4.37
CA ALA A 47 5.35 5.48 5.76
C ALA A 47 5.62 4.34 6.75
N GLY A 48 6.18 3.21 6.31
CA GLY A 48 6.51 2.08 7.16
C GLY A 48 5.45 0.98 7.20
N GLY A 49 4.32 1.11 6.50
CA GLY A 49 3.19 0.17 6.52
C GLY A 49 3.30 -0.99 5.52
N ASP A 50 2.21 -1.76 5.39
CA ASP A 50 2.07 -2.73 4.30
C ASP A 50 1.48 -2.03 3.07
N PHE A 51 2.12 -2.22 1.92
CA PHE A 51 1.63 -1.75 0.62
C PHE A 51 0.17 -2.14 0.36
N ALA A 52 -0.22 -3.34 0.80
CA ALA A 52 -1.58 -3.84 0.62
C ALA A 52 -2.64 -2.99 1.33
N ASP A 53 -2.33 -2.43 2.51
CA ASP A 53 -3.28 -1.61 3.26
C ASP A 53 -3.68 -0.35 2.48
N GLY A 54 -2.70 0.30 1.83
CA GLY A 54 -2.94 1.48 0.99
C GLY A 54 -3.76 1.16 -0.26
N VAL A 55 -3.45 0.04 -0.94
CA VAL A 55 -4.23 -0.44 -2.09
C VAL A 55 -5.67 -0.73 -1.70
N ILE A 56 -5.88 -1.48 -0.60
CA ILE A 56 -7.21 -1.87 -0.13
C ILE A 56 -8.01 -0.63 0.28
N ALA A 57 -7.40 0.32 0.98
CA ALA A 57 -8.07 1.54 1.39
C ALA A 57 -8.48 2.41 0.19
N TYR A 58 -7.61 2.54 -0.83
CA TYR A 58 -7.93 3.24 -2.06
C TYR A 58 -9.08 2.58 -2.82
N GLU A 59 -8.99 1.27 -3.10
CA GLU A 59 -10.01 0.54 -3.87
C GLU A 59 -11.36 0.52 -3.14
N GLY A 60 -11.33 0.34 -1.80
CA GLY A 60 -12.53 0.41 -0.97
C GLY A 60 -13.23 1.77 -1.09
N ASN A 61 -12.47 2.87 -0.98
CA ASN A 61 -13.00 4.21 -1.15
C ASN A 61 -13.49 4.47 -2.58
N TRP A 62 -12.76 4.01 -3.59
CA TRP A 62 -13.15 4.11 -5.01
C TRP A 62 -14.51 3.42 -5.29
N LEU A 63 -14.78 2.30 -4.62
CA LEU A 63 -16.04 1.56 -4.70
C LEU A 63 -17.17 2.14 -3.82
N GLY A 64 -16.93 3.27 -3.13
CA GLY A 64 -17.93 3.94 -2.28
C GLY A 64 -17.89 3.55 -0.80
N GLY A 65 -16.85 2.84 -0.36
CA GLY A 65 -16.62 2.55 1.06
C GLY A 65 -16.17 3.81 1.81
N GLU A 66 -16.89 4.18 2.87
CA GLU A 66 -16.64 5.43 3.61
C GLU A 66 -15.55 5.32 4.67
N THR A 67 -15.23 4.11 5.14
CA THR A 67 -14.29 3.90 6.24
C THR A 67 -13.50 2.61 6.03
N PHE A 68 -12.17 2.71 6.09
CA PHE A 68 -11.28 1.57 6.15
C PHE A 68 -11.34 0.94 7.54
N VAL A 69 -11.76 -0.32 7.66
CA VAL A 69 -11.84 -1.03 8.93
C VAL A 69 -10.83 -2.17 8.94
N SER A 70 -9.97 -2.23 9.96
CA SER A 70 -8.97 -3.29 10.10
C SER A 70 -8.71 -3.61 11.57
N PHE A 71 -8.23 -4.82 11.83
CA PHE A 71 -7.69 -5.23 13.13
C PHE A 71 -6.22 -4.80 13.30
N ASP A 72 -5.56 -4.39 12.21
CA ASP A 72 -4.18 -3.92 12.24
C ASP A 72 -4.14 -2.45 12.71
N LYS A 73 -3.66 -2.27 13.94
CA LYS A 73 -3.53 -0.95 14.55
C LYS A 73 -2.57 -0.03 13.81
N LYS A 74 -1.51 -0.58 13.21
CA LYS A 74 -0.54 0.20 12.44
C LYS A 74 -1.15 0.66 11.12
N ALA A 75 -1.84 -0.21 10.40
CA ALA A 75 -2.56 0.15 9.18
C ALA A 75 -3.55 1.30 9.42
N VAL A 76 -4.41 1.16 10.44
CA VAL A 76 -5.39 2.19 10.82
C VAL A 76 -4.70 3.51 11.19
N THR A 77 -3.59 3.46 11.93
CA THR A 77 -2.85 4.66 12.34
C THR A 77 -2.26 5.38 11.13
N LEU A 78 -1.59 4.65 10.24
CA LEU A 78 -0.94 5.24 9.06
C LEU A 78 -1.97 5.85 8.10
N LEU A 79 -3.07 5.16 7.82
CA LEU A 79 -4.15 5.67 6.97
C LEU A 79 -4.85 6.89 7.60
N SER A 80 -5.04 6.89 8.93
CA SER A 80 -5.59 8.05 9.65
C SER A 80 -4.68 9.27 9.54
N VAL A 81 -3.35 9.10 9.67
CA VAL A 81 -2.36 10.18 9.50
C VAL A 81 -2.36 10.73 8.07
N GLN A 82 -2.66 9.89 7.08
CA GLN A 82 -2.83 10.28 5.68
C GLN A 82 -4.19 10.95 5.39
N GLY A 83 -5.02 11.18 6.42
CA GLY A 83 -6.31 11.86 6.30
C GLY A 83 -7.47 10.97 5.84
N GLN A 84 -7.27 9.65 5.79
CA GLN A 84 -8.35 8.72 5.46
C GLN A 84 -9.20 8.39 6.69
N SER A 85 -10.50 8.19 6.47
CA SER A 85 -11.38 7.64 7.50
C SER A 85 -11.02 6.18 7.75
N ALA A 86 -10.42 5.90 8.90
CA ALA A 86 -10.01 4.55 9.28
C ALA A 86 -10.41 4.22 10.74
N ARG A 87 -10.76 2.96 10.99
CA ARG A 87 -11.24 2.48 12.28
C ARG A 87 -10.63 1.13 12.66
N LEU A 88 -10.14 1.04 13.90
CA LEU A 88 -9.72 -0.22 14.52
C LEU A 88 -10.95 -1.01 14.98
N LEU A 89 -11.01 -2.31 14.64
CA LEU A 89 -12.02 -3.25 15.14
C LEU A 89 -11.52 -4.01 16.39
#